data_AF-A0A919BVD3-F1
#
_entry.id   AF-A0A919BVD3-F1
#
_cell.length_a   1.000
_cell.length_b   1.000
_cell.length_c   1.000
_cell.angle_alpha   90.00
_cell.angle_beta   90.00
_cell.angle_gamma   90.00
#
_symmetry.space_group_name_H-M   'P 1'
#
loop_
_entity.id
_entity.type
_entity.pdbx_description
1 polymer ?
#
loop_
_entity_poly.entity_id
_entity_poly.type
_entity_poly.pdbx_seq_one_letter_code
_entity_poly.pdbx_strand_id
1 'polypeptide(L)'
;MSTSASHPGRRELRVTVTDEVYEQLQALAADKAVPAEEYAARMLTDDITRSRFLAGAEEFVAEHALGFAERFGPRPAAGDQAA
;
A
#
# COMPACT_ATOMS: atom_id res chain seq x y z
N MET A 1 -34.05 -17.13 7.81
CA MET A 1 -34.13 -17.05 6.33
C MET A 1 -33.35 -15.83 5.89
N SER A 2 -32.27 -16.04 5.14
CA SER A 2 -31.73 -15.16 4.08
C SER A 2 -30.38 -15.74 3.66
N THR A 3 -30.42 -16.60 2.66
CA THR A 3 -29.25 -17.06 1.92
C THR A 3 -28.80 -15.91 1.03
N SER A 4 -27.73 -15.21 1.41
CA SER A 4 -27.06 -14.26 0.53
C SER A 4 -26.56 -15.01 -0.69
N ALA A 5 -27.22 -14.82 -1.82
CA ALA A 5 -26.74 -15.31 -3.11
C ALA A 5 -25.43 -14.57 -3.42
N SER A 6 -24.30 -15.29 -3.31
CA SER A 6 -23.00 -14.81 -3.78
C SER A 6 -23.14 -14.39 -5.23
N HIS A 7 -22.97 -13.09 -5.50
CA HIS A 7 -22.87 -12.59 -6.85
C HIS A 7 -21.59 -13.16 -7.49
N PRO A 8 -21.65 -13.76 -8.69
CA PRO A 8 -20.46 -14.29 -9.35
C PRO A 8 -19.48 -13.14 -9.61
N GLY A 9 -18.40 -13.10 -8.83
CA GLY A 9 -17.37 -12.05 -8.87
C GLY A 9 -17.11 -11.35 -7.53
N ARG A 10 -18.04 -11.42 -6.56
CA ARG A 10 -17.85 -10.82 -5.22
C ARG A 10 -17.30 -11.87 -4.26
N ARG A 11 -16.05 -11.73 -3.84
CA ARG A 11 -15.47 -12.57 -2.76
C ARG A 11 -15.67 -11.88 -1.42
N GLU A 12 -15.98 -12.68 -0.40
CA GLU A 12 -16.12 -12.21 0.99
C GLU A 12 -14.86 -12.59 1.78
N LEU A 13 -14.36 -11.65 2.58
CA LEU A 13 -13.27 -11.87 3.54
C LEU A 13 -13.83 -11.60 4.94
N ARG A 14 -13.64 -12.54 5.87
CA ARG A 14 -14.03 -12.38 7.28
C ARG A 14 -12.79 -12.20 8.12
N VAL A 15 -12.76 -11.14 8.92
CA VAL A 15 -11.67 -10.83 9.82
C VAL A 15 -12.23 -10.73 11.23
N THR A 16 -11.64 -11.46 12.16
CA THR A 16 -11.95 -11.32 13.58
C THR A 16 -10.99 -10.33 14.19
N VAL A 17 -11.53 -9.31 14.85
CA VAL A 17 -10.78 -8.30 15.60
C VAL A 17 -11.33 -8.23 17.02
N THR A 18 -10.56 -7.65 17.93
CA THR A 18 -11.04 -7.32 19.27
C THR A 18 -12.06 -6.18 19.21
N ASP A 19 -12.96 -6.11 20.20
CA ASP A 19 -13.98 -5.05 20.28
C ASP A 19 -13.36 -3.65 20.23
N GLU A 20 -12.26 -3.42 20.95
CA GLU A 20 -11.54 -2.14 20.95
C GLU A 20 -11.09 -1.70 19.54
N VAL A 21 -10.59 -2.64 18.74
CA VAL A 21 -10.16 -2.37 17.35
C VAL A 21 -11.37 -2.09 16.47
N TYR A 22 -12.49 -2.79 16.70
CA TYR A 22 -13.72 -2.54 15.97
C TYR A 22 -14.29 -1.14 16.29
N GLU A 23 -14.28 -0.72 17.55
CA GLU A 23 -14.69 0.62 17.96
C GLU A 23 -13.81 1.72 17.33
N GLN A 24 -12.50 1.52 17.30
CA GLN A 24 -11.58 2.44 16.62
C GLN A 24 -11.88 2.53 15.11
N LEU A 25 -12.14 1.39 14.46
CA LEU A 25 -12.55 1.36 13.05
C LEU A 25 -13.86 2.12 12.83
N GLN A 26 -14.84 1.98 13.72
CA GLN A 26 -16.10 2.72 13.64
C GLN A 26 -15.88 4.23 13.77
N ALA A 27 -15.02 4.66 14.70
CA ALA A 27 -14.70 6.08 14.87
C ALA A 27 -14.03 6.68 13.62
N LEU A 28 -13.07 5.96 13.02
CA LEU A 28 -12.40 6.38 11.79
C LEU A 28 -13.35 6.41 10.58
N ALA A 29 -14.24 5.43 10.47
CA ALA A 29 -15.24 5.37 9.41
C ALA A 29 -16.27 6.50 9.53
N ALA A 30 -16.64 6.85 10.77
CA ALA A 30 -17.55 7.96 11.05
C ALA A 30 -16.96 9.32 10.61
N ASP A 31 -15.66 9.56 10.81
CA ASP A 31 -14.98 10.77 10.30
C ASP A 31 -15.09 10.90 8.76
N LYS A 32 -15.18 9.76 8.06
CA LYS A 32 -15.34 9.69 6.61
C LYS A 32 -16.78 9.51 6.14
N ALA A 33 -17.75 9.52 7.06
CA ALA A 33 -19.17 9.30 6.79
C ALA A 33 -19.46 8.03 5.96
N VAL A 34 -18.75 6.93 6.25
CA VAL A 34 -18.94 5.62 5.61
C VAL A 34 -19.15 4.51 6.65
N PRO A 35 -19.77 3.37 6.28
CA PRO A 35 -19.81 2.20 7.15
C PRO A 35 -18.42 1.66 7.49
N ALA A 36 -18.25 1.07 8.68
CA ALA A 36 -16.97 0.54 9.15
C ALA A 36 -16.42 -0.56 8.24
N GLU A 37 -17.28 -1.41 7.70
CA GLU A 37 -16.91 -2.50 6.79
C GLU A 37 -16.39 -1.96 5.46
N GLU A 38 -17.01 -0.90 4.94
CA GLU A 38 -16.57 -0.25 3.70
C GLU A 38 -15.23 0.47 3.92
N TYR A 39 -15.09 1.16 5.05
CA TYR A 39 -13.83 1.80 5.43
C TYR A 39 -12.70 0.77 5.56
N ALA A 40 -12.93 -0.33 6.27
CA ALA A 40 -11.95 -1.41 6.42
C ALA A 40 -11.59 -2.05 5.07
N ALA A 41 -12.57 -2.29 4.19
CA ALA A 41 -12.31 -2.83 2.86
C ALA A 41 -11.44 -1.91 1.99
N ARG A 42 -11.69 -0.60 2.04
CA ARG A 42 -10.84 0.40 1.36
C ARG A 42 -9.44 0.42 1.94
N MET A 43 -9.31 0.49 3.27
CA MET A 43 -8.02 0.47 3.95
C MET A 43 -7.18 -0.77 3.60
N LEU A 44 -7.78 -1.97 3.59
CA LEU A 44 -7.11 -3.21 3.21
C LEU A 44 -6.70 -3.21 1.72
N THR A 45 -7.52 -2.65 0.84
CA THR A 45 -7.21 -2.53 -0.59
C THR A 45 -6.05 -1.57 -0.83
N ASP A 46 -6.04 -0.44 -0.14
CA ASP A 46 -4.98 0.56 -0.22
C ASP A 46 -3.65 0.00 0.29
N ASP A 47 -3.67 -0.78 1.37
CA ASP A 47 -2.48 -1.40 1.94
C ASP A 47 -1.85 -2.45 1.01
N ILE A 48 -2.66 -3.29 0.36
CA ILE A 48 -2.19 -4.24 -0.66
C ILE A 48 -1.57 -3.48 -1.85
N THR A 49 -2.23 -2.41 -2.30
CA THR A 49 -1.76 -1.62 -3.44
C THR A 49 -0.43 -0.95 -3.11
N ARG A 50 -0.32 -0.36 -1.91
CA ARG A 50 0.91 0.25 -1.41
C ARG A 50 2.04 -0.76 -1.33
N SER A 51 1.79 -1.93 -0.76
CA SER A 51 2.79 -2.99 -0.63
C SER A 51 3.33 -3.43 -2.00
N ARG A 52 2.44 -3.62 -2.98
CA ARG A 52 2.82 -3.96 -4.36
C ARG A 52 3.63 -2.85 -5.03
N PHE A 53 3.23 -1.59 -4.83
CA PHE A 53 3.96 -0.46 -5.37
C PHE A 53 5.38 -0.38 -4.81
N LEU A 54 5.55 -0.53 -3.49
CA LEU A 54 6.87 -0.48 -2.86
C LEU A 54 7.78 -1.61 -3.34
N ALA A 55 7.26 -2.83 -3.46
CA ALA A 55 8.01 -3.96 -4.00
C ALA A 55 8.47 -3.70 -5.45
N GLY A 56 7.57 -3.23 -6.33
CA GLY A 56 7.94 -2.90 -7.70
C GLY A 56 8.91 -1.72 -7.80
N ALA A 57 8.79 -0.73 -6.92
CA ALA A 57 9.73 0.40 -6.86
C ALA A 57 11.13 -0.06 -6.43
N GLU A 58 11.22 -0.99 -5.48
CA GLU A 58 12.49 -1.59 -5.06
C GLU A 58 13.16 -2.35 -6.21
N GLU A 59 12.40 -3.20 -6.92
CA GLU A 59 12.90 -3.92 -8.11
C GLU A 59 13.38 -2.95 -9.19
N PHE A 60 12.59 -1.91 -9.50
CA PHE A 60 12.95 -0.90 -10.49
C PHE A 60 14.25 -0.16 -10.12
N VAL A 61 14.42 0.21 -8.84
CA VAL A 61 15.64 0.84 -8.35
C VAL A 61 16.81 -0.13 -8.47
N ALA A 62 16.65 -1.38 -8.06
CA ALA A 62 17.71 -2.38 -8.16
C ALA A 62 18.19 -2.59 -9.61
N GLU A 63 17.28 -2.57 -10.58
CA GLU A 63 17.62 -2.77 -12.00
C GLU A 63 18.24 -1.52 -12.65
N HIS A 64 17.75 -0.32 -12.31
CA HIS A 64 18.06 0.88 -13.09
C HIS A 64 18.87 1.96 -12.37
N ALA A 65 19.00 1.90 -11.04
CA ALA A 65 19.65 2.97 -10.29
C ALA A 65 21.11 3.19 -10.71
N LEU A 66 21.85 2.12 -11.00
CA LEU A 66 23.25 2.23 -11.40
C LEU A 66 23.39 2.96 -12.75
N GLY A 67 22.67 2.52 -13.79
CA GLY A 67 22.72 3.17 -15.11
C GLY A 67 22.21 4.62 -15.08
N PHE A 68 21.21 4.91 -14.23
CA PHE A 68 20.78 6.27 -13.98
C PHE A 68 21.89 7.11 -13.31
N ALA A 69 22.54 6.59 -12.28
CA ALA A 69 23.63 7.26 -11.57
C ALA A 69 24.86 7.48 -12.46
N GLU A 70 25.20 6.55 -13.34
CA GLU A 70 26.28 6.72 -14.32
C GLU A 70 25.98 7.86 -15.30
N ARG A 71 24.72 8.00 -15.71
CA ARG A 71 24.31 9.00 -16.70
C ARG A 71 24.07 10.39 -16.12
N PHE A 72 23.48 10.45 -14.93
CA PHE A 72 22.95 11.68 -14.32
C PHE A 72 23.45 11.96 -12.92
N GLY A 73 24.17 11.01 -12.30
CA GLY A 73 24.74 11.18 -10.97
C GLY A 73 25.84 12.24 -10.95
N PRO A 74 26.22 12.71 -9.74
CA PRO A 74 27.29 13.67 -9.59
C PRO A 74 28.58 13.07 -10.15
N ARG A 75 29.11 13.70 -11.20
CA ARG A 75 30.46 13.38 -11.67
C ARG A 75 31.43 13.92 -10.62
N PRO A 76 32.43 13.14 -10.18
CA PRO A 76 33.50 13.70 -9.38
C PRO A 76 34.08 14.89 -10.16
N ALA A 77 34.17 16.05 -9.49
CA ALA A 77 34.83 17.20 -10.08
C ALA A 77 36.26 16.76 -10.44
N ALA A 78 36.67 17.02 -11.69
CA ALA A 78 38.05 16.82 -12.12
C ALA A 78 38.94 17.76 -11.30
N GLY A 79 39.38 17.31 -10.13
CA GLY A 79 40.06 18.15 -9.16
C GLY A 79 40.50 17.45 -7.87
N ASP A 80 39.92 16.29 -7.54
CA ASP A 80 40.29 15.55 -6.32
C ASP A 80 41.10 14.27 -6.60
N GLN A 81 42.03 14.38 -7.56
CA GLN A 81 43.27 13.60 -7.56
C GLN A 81 44.36 14.54 -7.03
N ALA A 82 44.27 14.88 -5.75
CA ALA A 82 45.32 15.62 -5.05
C ALA A 82 46.19 14.62 -4.27
N ALA A 83 47.35 14.32 -4.87
CA ALA A 83 48.59 13.80 -4.30
C ALA A 83 48.60 12.41 -3.62
#